data_AF-A0A959LXN9-F1
#
_entry.id   AF-A0A959LXN9-F1
#
_cell.length_a   1.000
_cell.length_b   1.000
_cell.length_c   1.000
_cell.angle_alpha   90.00
_cell.angle_beta   90.00
_cell.angle_gamma   90.00
#
_symmetry.space_group_name_H-M   'P 1'
#
loop_
_entity.id
_entity.type
_entity.pdbx_description
1 polymer ?
#
loop_
_entity_poly.entity_id
_entity_poly.type
_entity_poly.pdbx_seq_one_letter_code
_entity_poly.pdbx_strand_id
1 'polypeptide(L)' 'MHKYAVRIYGGKFTIEEARTPTGTDYLLMNLPYYLGTYIEGYLEYFIENY' A
#
# COMPACT_ATOMS: atom_id res chain seq x y z
N MET A 1 -0.42 11.58 -11.45
CA MET A 1 0.77 10.72 -11.19
C MET A 1 0.63 10.25 -9.74
N HIS A 2 0.05 9.08 -9.53
CA HIS A 2 -0.24 8.54 -8.21
C HIS A 2 1.01 7.80 -7.72
N LYS A 3 1.54 8.21 -6.56
CA LYS A 3 2.70 7.55 -5.95
C LYS A 3 2.15 6.47 -5.01
N TYR A 4 2.32 5.22 -5.38
CA TYR A 4 1.92 4.06 -4.58
C TYR A 4 3.12 3.52 -3.80
N ALA A 5 2.88 3.05 -2.58
CA ALA A 5 3.83 2.32 -1.79
C ALA A 5 3.15 1.12 -1.14
N VAL A 6 3.91 0.04 -0.95
CA VAL A 6 3.44 -1.17 -0.25
C VAL A 6 4.40 -1.50 0.88
N ARG A 7 3.86 -1.69 2.08
CA ARG A 7 4.60 -2.15 3.27
C ARG A 7 4.08 -3.51 3.68
N ILE A 8 4.93 -4.53 3.61
CA ILE A 8 4.64 -5.86 4.16
C ILE A 8 5.01 -5.87 5.64
N TYR A 9 4.04 -6.14 6.52
CA TYR A 9 4.23 -6.08 7.97
C TYR A 9 3.22 -6.92 8.76
N GLY A 10 3.26 -6.86 10.10
CA GLY A 10 2.40 -7.67 10.98
C GLY A 10 1.13 -7.04 11.47
N GLY A 11 0.83 -5.87 10.96
CA GLY A 11 -0.37 -5.14 11.35
C GLY A 11 -1.59 -5.59 10.56
N LYS A 12 -2.57 -4.70 10.52
CA LYS A 12 -3.82 -4.89 9.81
C LYS A 12 -3.68 -4.44 8.37
N PHE A 13 -4.53 -4.97 7.49
CA PHE A 13 -4.67 -4.41 6.16
C PHE A 13 -5.25 -2.99 6.26
N THR A 14 -4.54 -1.99 5.73
CA THR A 14 -5.01 -0.61 5.61
C THR A 14 -4.44 0.06 4.36
N ILE A 15 -5.16 1.04 3.83
CA ILE A 15 -4.65 1.99 2.83
C ILE A 15 -4.71 3.37 3.48
N GLU A 16 -3.59 4.07 3.51
CA GLU A 16 -3.45 5.37 4.16
C GLU A 16 -2.76 6.39 3.24
N GLU A 17 -3.18 7.65 3.33
CA GLU A 17 -2.44 8.77 2.76
C GLU A 17 -1.22 9.06 3.65
N ALA A 18 -0.05 9.17 3.04
CA ALA A 18 1.20 9.42 3.71
C ALA A 18 2.04 10.46 2.97
N ARG A 19 3.00 11.05 3.68
CA ARG A 19 3.90 12.08 3.15
C ARG A 19 5.34 11.68 3.43
N THR A 20 6.20 11.76 2.41
CA THR A 20 7.65 11.58 2.62
C THR A 20 8.21 12.71 3.47
N PRO A 21 9.36 12.53 4.15
CA PRO A 21 10.02 13.63 4.86
C PRO A 21 10.29 14.86 3.97
N THR A 22 10.45 14.65 2.66
CA THR A 22 10.66 15.70 1.65
C THR A 22 9.36 16.34 1.13
N GLY A 23 8.19 15.96 1.67
CA GLY A 23 6.91 16.59 1.35
C GLY A 23 6.15 15.98 0.17
N THR A 24 6.54 14.80 -0.30
CA THR A 24 5.81 14.10 -1.38
C THR A 24 4.67 13.28 -0.81
N ASP A 25 3.43 13.56 -1.24
CA ASP A 25 2.25 12.76 -0.89
C ASP A 25 2.21 11.45 -1.70
N TYR A 26 1.78 10.37 -1.04
CA TYR A 26 1.65 9.03 -1.61
C TYR A 26 0.60 8.20 -0.85
N LEU A 27 0.07 7.17 -1.51
CA LEU A 27 -0.79 6.18 -0.89
C LEU A 27 0.04 4.98 -0.43
N LEU A 28 -0.14 4.57 0.82
CA LEU A 28 0.55 3.43 1.42
C LEU A 28 -0.43 2.30 1.70
N MET A 29 -0.26 1.19 1.00
CA MET A 29 -0.90 -0.08 1.36
C MET A 29 -0.06 -0.81 2.40
N ASN A 30 -0.66 -1.04 3.55
CA ASN A 30 -0.16 -1.90 4.60
C ASN A 30 -0.66 -3.32 4.37
N LEU A 31 0.20 -4.21 3.90
CA LEU A 31 -0.14 -5.61 3.61
C LEU A 31 0.36 -6.53 4.72
N PRO A 32 -0.54 -7.22 5.44
CA PRO A 32 -0.15 -8.26 6.40
C PRO A 32 0.69 -9.38 5.76
N TYR A 33 1.75 -9.87 6.42
CA TYR A 33 2.64 -10.87 5.80
C TYR A 33 1.94 -12.16 5.37
N TYR A 34 0.89 -12.60 6.07
CA TYR A 34 0.12 -13.80 5.70
C TYR A 34 -0.66 -13.64 4.39
N LEU A 35 -0.79 -12.41 3.87
CA LEU A 35 -1.38 -12.11 2.56
C LEU A 35 -0.33 -11.94 1.46
N GLY A 36 0.97 -12.07 1.78
CA GLY A 36 2.06 -11.86 0.82
C GLY A 36 1.99 -12.78 -0.40
N THR A 37 1.44 -13.99 -0.27
CA THR A 37 1.23 -14.92 -1.40
C THR A 37 0.14 -14.44 -2.37
N TYR A 38 -0.69 -13.49 -1.97
CA TYR A 38 -1.75 -12.89 -2.79
C TYR A 38 -1.41 -11.47 -3.25
N ILE A 39 -0.15 -11.06 -3.13
CA ILE A 39 0.28 -9.67 -3.38
C ILE A 39 -0.17 -9.14 -4.74
N GLU A 40 -0.11 -9.94 -5.81
CA GLU A 40 -0.55 -9.53 -7.15
C GLU A 40 -2.01 -9.05 -7.18
N GLY A 41 -2.92 -9.81 -6.56
CA GLY A 41 -4.34 -9.42 -6.51
C GLY A 41 -4.61 -8.19 -5.63
N TYR A 42 -3.82 -8.01 -4.57
CA TYR A 42 -3.88 -6.78 -3.77
C TYR A 42 -3.30 -5.57 -4.49
N LEU A 43 -2.26 -5.75 -5.30
CA LEU A 43 -1.70 -4.69 -6.15
C LEU A 43 -2.70 -4.26 -7.22
N GLU A 44 -3.36 -5.21 -7.87
CA GLU A 44 -4.43 -4.96 -8.84
C GLU A 44 -5.57 -4.17 -8.18
N TYR A 45 -6.09 -4.66 -7.05
CA TYR A 45 -7.09 -3.95 -6.26
C TYR A 45 -6.64 -2.52 -5.88
N PHE A 46 -5.37 -2.35 -5.51
CA PHE A 46 -4.85 -1.05 -5.10
C PHE A 46 -4.86 -0.04 -6.24
N ILE A 47 -4.38 -0.45 -7.42
CA ILE A 47 -4.24 0.41 -8.58
C ILE A 47 -5.60 0.73 -9.22
N GLU A 48 -6.55 -0.21 -9.16
CA GLU A 48 -7.88 -0.01 -9.75
C GLU A 48 -8.79 0.90 -8.93
N ASN A 49 -8.59 1.00 -7.61
CA ASN A 49 -9.53 1.67 -6.72
C ASN A 49 -8.99 2.97 -6.09
N TYR A 50 -7.70 3.28 -6.24
CA TYR A 50 -7.04 4.42 -5.57
C TYR A 50 -6.00 5.10 -6.47
#